data_AF-A0A327JG26-F1
#
_entry.id   AF-A0A327JG26-F1
#
_cell.length_a   1.000
_cell.length_b   1.000
_cell.length_c   1.000
_cell.angle_alpha   90.00
_cell.angle_beta   90.00
_cell.angle_gamma   90.00
#
_symmetry.space_group_name_H-M   'P 1'
#
loop_
_entity.id
_entity.type
_entity.pdbx_description
1 polymer ?
#
loop_
_entity_poly.entity_id
_entity_poly.type
_entity_poly.pdbx_seq_one_letter_code
_entity_poly.pdbx_strand_id
1 'polypeptide(L)'
;AEEKLRTIPDQIEIAEFHYKLAIAYYQIKQNFLSLNHAKTALKTFKAHGDYIQKAISNDMLIGANKLDLFRFDEAEQHYKQALKDAAL
;
A
#
# COMPACT_ATOMS: atom_id res chain seq x y z
N ALA A 1 -1.87 10.56 15.63
CA ALA A 1 -1.27 9.20 15.67
C ALA A 1 0.10 9.19 15.00
N GLU A 2 0.24 9.75 13.80
CA GLU A 2 1.50 9.81 13.03
C GLU A 2 2.70 10.41 13.76
N GLU A 3 2.51 11.46 14.57
CA GLU A 3 3.62 12.05 15.36
C GLU A 3 4.30 11.05 16.30
N LYS A 4 3.59 10.00 16.74
CA LYS A 4 4.15 8.93 17.57
C LYS A 4 5.02 7.94 16.78
N LEU A 5 5.01 7.97 15.45
CA LEU A 5 5.88 7.13 14.62
C LEU A 5 7.35 7.51 14.76
N ARG A 6 7.65 8.77 15.12
CA ARG A 6 9.04 9.26 15.28
C ARG A 6 9.82 8.52 16.36
N THR A 7 9.12 7.85 17.29
CA THR A 7 9.73 7.09 18.39
C THR A 7 9.81 5.59 18.12
N ILE A 8 9.28 5.11 16.99
CA ILE A 8 9.33 3.69 16.62
C ILE A 8 10.55 3.47 15.71
N PRO A 9 11.53 2.66 16.10
CA PRO A 9 12.73 2.42 15.28
C PRO A 9 12.50 1.43 14.14
N ASP A 10 11.49 0.57 14.25
CA ASP A 10 11.23 -0.48 13.27
C ASP A 10 10.45 0.05 12.05
N GLN A 11 11.10 0.01 10.89
CA GLN A 11 10.52 0.45 9.61
C GLN A 11 9.35 -0.43 9.19
N ILE A 12 9.33 -1.71 9.58
CA ILE A 12 8.21 -2.62 9.30
C ILE A 12 6.96 -2.18 10.06
N GLU A 13 7.09 -1.89 11.36
CA GLU A 13 5.95 -1.42 12.15
C GLU A 13 5.37 -0.10 11.61
N ILE A 14 6.25 0.81 11.15
CA ILE A 14 5.84 2.03 10.46
C ILE A 14 5.08 1.69 9.16
N ALA A 15 5.57 0.75 8.36
CA ALA A 15 4.90 0.33 7.13
C ALA A 15 3.52 -0.30 7.39
N GLU A 16 3.39 -1.15 8.42
CA GLU A 16 2.12 -1.72 8.85
C GLU A 16 1.13 -0.64 9.32
N PHE A 17 1.60 0.38 10.03
CA PHE A 17 0.77 1.52 10.41
C PHE A 17 0.24 2.27 9.18
N HIS A 18 1.13 2.61 8.24
CA HIS A 18 0.73 3.25 6.98
C HIS A 18 -0.24 2.36 6.18
N TYR A 19 0.00 1.06 6.12
CA TYR A 19 -0.90 0.14 5.41
C TYR A 19 -2.31 0.12 6.01
N LYS A 20 -2.42 0.10 7.34
CA LYS A 20 -3.72 0.18 8.03
C LYS A 20 -4.43 1.51 7.77
N LEU A 21 -3.71 2.64 7.80
CA LEU A 21 -4.29 3.93 7.41
C LEU A 21 -4.75 3.94 5.96
N ALA A 22 -3.98 3.34 5.05
CA ALA A 22 -4.36 3.25 3.65
C ALA A 22 -5.68 2.50 3.47
N ILE A 23 -5.85 1.36 4.14
CA ILE A 23 -7.11 0.59 4.13
C ILE A 23 -8.26 1.42 4.70
N ALA A 24 -8.06 2.04 5.87
CA ALA A 24 -9.11 2.85 6.52
C ALA A 24 -9.56 4.02 5.63
N TYR A 25 -8.61 4.75 5.03
CA TYR A 25 -8.94 5.85 4.13
C TYR A 25 -9.61 5.39 2.84
N TYR A 26 -9.24 4.23 2.30
CA TYR A 26 -9.90 3.64 1.13
C TYR A 26 -11.38 3.31 1.43
N GLN A 27 -11.65 2.71 2.59
CA GLN A 27 -13.01 2.34 3.00
C GLN A 27 -13.96 3.54 3.11
N ILE A 28 -13.45 4.72 3.46
CA ILE A 28 -14.23 5.97 3.53
C ILE A 28 -14.08 6.86 2.28
N LYS A 29 -13.60 6.28 1.17
CA LYS A 29 -13.44 6.95 -0.14
C LYS A 29 -12.53 8.18 -0.13
N GLN A 30 -11.62 8.28 0.84
CA GLN A 30 -10.57 9.28 0.87
C GLN A 30 -9.35 8.81 0.07
N ASN A 31 -9.56 8.61 -1.23
CA ASN A 31 -8.65 7.86 -2.10
C ASN A 31 -7.23 8.48 -2.18
N PHE A 32 -7.12 9.81 -2.16
CA PHE A 32 -5.81 10.47 -2.20
C PHE A 32 -4.99 10.24 -0.92
N LEU A 33 -5.64 10.26 0.25
CA LEU A 33 -4.98 9.94 1.52
C LEU A 33 -4.60 8.46 1.56
N SER A 34 -5.51 7.58 1.12
CA SER A 34 -5.22 6.15 1.01
C SER A 34 -3.98 5.88 0.15
N LEU A 35 -3.92 6.46 -1.05
CA LEU A 35 -2.78 6.34 -1.96
C LEU A 35 -1.48 6.85 -1.36
N ASN A 36 -1.52 7.94 -0.60
CA ASN A 36 -0.33 8.47 0.06
C ASN A 36 0.24 7.47 1.07
N HIS A 37 -0.60 6.94 1.95
CA HIS A 37 -0.18 5.94 2.93
C HIS A 37 0.22 4.61 2.28
N ALA A 38 -0.53 4.14 1.27
CA ALA A 38 -0.23 2.89 0.57
C ALA A 38 1.15 2.95 -0.10
N LYS A 39 1.50 4.06 -0.76
CA LYS A 39 2.83 4.21 -1.39
C LYS A 39 3.96 4.15 -0.36
N THR A 40 3.78 4.79 0.81
CA THR A 40 4.77 4.75 1.90
C THR A 40 4.97 3.32 2.40
N ALA A 41 3.89 2.58 2.66
CA ALA A 41 3.97 1.19 3.08
C ALA A 41 4.61 0.28 2.02
N LEU A 42 4.25 0.47 0.74
CA LEU A 42 4.74 -0.37 -0.37
C LEU A 42 6.27 -0.35 -0.46
N LYS A 43 6.86 0.83 -0.30
CA LYS A 43 8.31 1.02 -0.41
C LYS A 43 9.05 0.14 0.58
N THR A 44 8.58 0.07 1.83
CA THR A 44 9.20 -0.77 2.86
C THR A 44 8.94 -2.25 2.62
N PHE A 45 7.69 -2.65 2.31
CA PHE A 45 7.37 -4.06 2.08
C PHE A 45 8.13 -4.66 0.89
N LYS A 46 8.30 -3.91 -0.21
CA LYS A 46 9.10 -4.36 -1.36
C LYS A 46 10.60 -4.47 -1.07
N ALA A 47 11.10 -3.75 -0.07
CA ALA A 47 12.51 -3.81 0.32
C ALA A 47 12.84 -5.03 1.21
N HIS A 48 11.84 -5.75 1.72
CA HIS A 48 12.01 -6.86 2.65
C HIS A 48 11.30 -8.12 2.11
N GLY A 49 12.07 -9.11 1.66
CA GLY A 49 11.53 -10.30 0.96
C GLY A 49 10.47 -11.07 1.76
N ASP A 50 10.62 -11.15 3.08
CA ASP A 50 9.66 -11.83 3.97
C ASP A 50 8.27 -11.17 3.99
N TYR A 51 8.15 -9.95 3.46
CA TYR A 51 6.91 -9.16 3.42
C TYR A 51 6.27 -9.11 2.02
N ILE A 52 6.62 -10.04 1.13
CA ILE A 52 6.08 -10.09 -0.25
C ILE A 52 4.55 -10.12 -0.28
N GLN A 53 3.91 -10.86 0.63
CA GLN A 53 2.43 -10.95 0.72
C GLN A 53 1.79 -9.58 1.06
N LYS A 54 2.47 -8.79 1.89
CA LYS A 54 2.05 -7.41 2.21
C LYS A 54 2.27 -6.49 1.03
N ALA A 55 3.37 -6.64 0.29
CA ALA A 55 3.61 -5.88 -0.93
C ALA A 55 2.52 -6.15 -1.99
N ILE A 56 2.18 -7.42 -2.23
CA ILE A 56 1.12 -7.84 -3.16
C ILE A 56 -0.22 -7.21 -2.77
N SER A 57 -0.63 -7.37 -1.51
CA SER A 57 -1.90 -6.83 -1.01
C SER A 57 -1.96 -5.31 -1.12
N ASN A 58 -0.84 -4.63 -0.88
CA ASN A 58 -0.76 -3.19 -0.96
C ASN A 58 -0.74 -2.66 -2.40
N ASP A 59 -0.12 -3.39 -3.35
CA ASP A 59 -0.27 -3.09 -4.79
C ASP A 59 -1.73 -3.24 -5.25
N MET A 60 -2.45 -4.28 -4.79
CA MET A 60 -3.88 -4.41 -5.08
C MET A 60 -4.70 -3.23 -4.53
N LEU A 61 -4.38 -2.76 -3.31
CA LEU A 61 -5.05 -1.59 -2.72
C LEU A 61 -4.79 -0.30 -3.52
N ILE A 62 -3.56 -0.11 -4.02
CA ILE A 62 -3.24 1.01 -4.90
C ILE A 62 -4.02 0.89 -6.22
N GLY A 63 -4.04 -0.30 -6.82
CA GLY A 63 -4.83 -0.58 -8.02
C GLY A 63 -6.31 -0.23 -7.83
N ALA A 64 -6.90 -0.63 -6.70
CA ALA A 64 -8.30 -0.35 -6.38
C ALA A 64 -8.58 1.16 -6.21
N ASN A 65 -7.69 1.89 -5.53
CA ASN A 65 -7.78 3.34 -5.45
C ASN A 65 -7.71 4.02 -6.82
N LYS A 66 -6.82 3.54 -7.70
CA LYS A 66 -6.66 4.09 -9.06
C LYS A 66 -7.90 3.81 -9.91
N LEU A 67 -8.47 2.62 -9.78
CA LEU A 67 -9.71 2.24 -10.43
C LEU A 67 -10.86 3.15 -10.02
N ASP A 68 -11.05 3.38 -8.71
CA ASP A 68 -12.06 4.30 -8.17
C ASP A 68 -11.88 5.76 -8.63
N LEU A 69 -10.66 6.13 -9.04
CA LEU A 69 -10.33 7.45 -9.59
C LEU A 69 -10.33 7.48 -11.13
N PHE A 70 -10.86 6.43 -11.78
CA PHE A 70 -10.91 6.28 -13.25
C PHE A 70 -9.54 6.28 -13.94
N ARG A 71 -8.47 5.90 -13.23
CA ARG A 71 -7.10 5.78 -13.74
C ARG A 71 -6.82 4.34 -14.16
N PHE A 72 -7.54 3.87 -15.16
CA PHE A 72 -7.64 2.46 -15.52
C PHE A 72 -6.28 1.82 -15.88
N ASP A 73 -5.47 2.48 -16.70
CA ASP A 73 -4.17 1.95 -17.12
C ASP A 73 -3.23 1.74 -15.92
N GLU A 74 -3.22 2.70 -14.99
CA GLU A 74 -2.40 2.60 -13.78
C GLU A 74 -2.94 1.54 -12.82
N ALA A 75 -4.27 1.41 -12.71
CA ALA A 75 -4.87 0.34 -11.92
C ALA A 75 -4.44 -1.04 -12.44
N GLU A 76 -4.53 -1.23 -13.77
CA GLU A 76 -4.13 -2.47 -14.43
C GLU A 76 -2.65 -2.79 -14.22
N GLN A 77 -1.76 -1.78 -14.31
CA GLN A 77 -0.34 -1.94 -14.03
C GLN A 77 -0.08 -2.48 -12.62
N HIS A 78 -0.74 -1.92 -11.60
CA HIS A 78 -0.60 -2.39 -10.22
C HIS A 78 -1.14 -3.82 -10.03
N TYR A 79 -2.27 -4.16 -10.64
CA TYR A 79 -2.80 -5.53 -10.58
C TYR A 79 -1.89 -6.54 -11.29
N LYS A 80 -1.34 -6.21 -12.46
CA LYS A 80 -0.36 -7.05 -13.15
C LYS A 80 0.91 -7.26 -12.32
N GLN A 81 1.39 -6.21 -11.65
CA GLN A 81 2.53 -6.32 -10.75
C GLN A 81 2.23 -7.25 -9.56
N ALA A 82 1.07 -7.09 -8.91
CA ALA A 82 0.66 -7.98 -7.82
C ALA A 82 0.57 -9.45 -8.27
N LEU A 83 0.02 -9.72 -9.47
CA LEU A 83 -0.04 -11.07 -10.05
C LEU A 83 1.36 -11.64 -10.32
N LYS A 84 2.27 -10.84 -10.86
CA LYS A 84 3.66 -11.24 -11.10
C LYS A 84 4.35 -11.63 -9.79
N ASP A 85 4.19 -10.82 -8.75
CA ASP A 85 4.82 -11.04 -7.46
C ASP A 85 4.21 -12.25 -6.72
N ALA A 86 2.93 -12.54 -6.94
CA ALA A 86 2.24 -13.72 -6.37
C ALA A 86 2.61 -15.06 -7.05
N ALA A 87 3.27 -15.02 -8.20
CA ALA A 87 3.72 -16.20 -8.92
C ALA A 87 5.15 -16.65 -8.54
N LEU A 88 5.79 -15.94 -7.60
CA LEU A 88 7.10 -16.27 -7.02
C LEU A 88 6.94 -17.14 -5.77
#